data_AF-A0A142YAW2-F1
#
_entry.id   AF-A0A142YAW2-F1
#
_cell.length_a   1.000
_cell.length_b   1.000
_cell.length_c   1.000
_cell.angle_alpha   90.00
_cell.angle_beta   90.00
_cell.angle_gamma   90.00
#
_symmetry.space_group_name_H-M   'P 1'
#
loop_
_entity.id
_entity.type
_entity.pdbx_description
1 polymer ?
#
loop_
_entity_poly.entity_id
_entity_poly.type
_entity_poly.pdbx_seq_one_letter_code
_entity_poly.pdbx_strand_id
1 'polypeptide(L)'
;MSRKSKSVVEVPEMAEETTAPSEGGAISNAQAVRNALAEGHDDISSIDEFVRTEYGKEIPRQQISAYKSQTRRKAGEAPRRGRRPRAAVEGYLAPPRISPAGEGDLIDALRALKPLVAKVGVENVKKLAELLS
;
A
#
# COMPACT_ATOMS: atom_id res chain seq x y z
N MET A 1 5.36 56.77 8.55
CA MET A 1 3.90 56.91 8.76
C MET A 1 3.19 55.77 8.06
N SER A 2 1.98 55.42 8.54
CA SER A 2 1.05 54.39 8.08
C SER A 2 1.31 52.93 8.49
N ARG A 3 0.73 52.62 9.66
CA ARG A 3 0.23 51.31 10.09
C ARG A 3 -1.21 51.15 9.59
N LYS A 4 -1.59 49.95 9.11
CA LYS A 4 -2.93 49.35 9.25
C LYS A 4 -2.81 47.85 8.83
N SER A 5 -2.72 46.87 9.74
CA SER A 5 -3.83 46.12 10.40
C SER A 5 -4.79 45.49 9.37
N LYS A 6 -5.27 44.23 9.42
CA LYS A 6 -5.64 43.28 10.50
C LYS A 6 -6.22 42.05 9.73
N SER A 7 -5.89 40.78 9.99
CA SER A 7 -6.60 39.82 10.88
C SER A 7 -5.86 38.46 10.76
N VAL A 8 -5.22 37.91 11.80
CA VAL A 8 -5.78 36.97 12.80
C VAL A 8 -6.84 36.03 12.22
N VAL A 9 -6.47 34.78 11.93
CA VAL A 9 -7.28 33.57 12.19
C VAL A 9 -6.31 32.42 12.51
N GLU A 10 -6.31 32.07 13.80
CA GLU A 10 -6.15 30.76 14.43
C GLU A 10 -5.28 29.67 13.80
N VAL A 11 -4.22 29.35 14.55
CA VAL A 11 -3.67 28.01 14.70
C VAL A 11 -4.68 27.15 15.47
N PRO A 12 -4.93 25.92 15.01
CA PRO A 12 -4.81 24.75 15.89
C PRO A 12 -3.85 23.76 15.21
N GLU A 13 -2.66 23.51 15.76
CA GLU A 13 -2.41 22.60 16.89
C GLU A 13 -3.11 21.25 16.74
N MET A 14 -2.28 20.27 16.38
CA MET A 14 -2.36 18.83 16.66
C MET A 14 -3.72 18.14 16.69
N ALA A 15 -3.90 17.23 15.72
CA ALA A 15 -4.37 15.89 16.03
C ALA A 15 -3.53 14.91 15.21
N GLU A 16 -2.49 14.36 15.87
CA GLU A 16 -2.11 12.98 15.61
C GLU A 16 -3.32 12.06 15.88
N GLU A 17 -3.15 10.83 15.41
CA GLU A 17 -3.92 9.64 15.76
C GLU A 17 -5.17 9.29 14.95
N THR A 18 -4.91 8.31 14.08
CA THR A 18 -5.54 6.98 14.17
C THR A 18 -7.04 6.93 13.93
N THR A 19 -7.40 6.74 12.67
CA THR A 19 -8.49 5.81 12.35
C THR A 19 -8.01 4.80 11.31
N ALA A 20 -7.22 3.84 11.77
CA ALA A 20 -7.25 2.51 11.16
C ALA A 20 -8.69 1.98 11.35
N PRO A 21 -9.46 1.68 10.30
CA PRO A 21 -10.81 1.22 10.49
C PRO A 21 -10.75 -0.25 10.93
N SER A 22 -11.16 -0.47 12.18
CA SER A 22 -11.95 -1.62 12.66
C SER A 22 -11.83 -2.89 11.81
N GLU A 23 -11.01 -3.81 12.29
CA GLU A 23 -11.14 -5.23 11.98
C GLU A 23 -12.48 -5.72 12.56
N GLY A 24 -13.45 -5.97 11.68
CA GLY A 24 -14.75 -6.51 12.09
C GLY A 24 -15.87 -6.19 11.09
N GLY A 25 -15.93 -6.90 9.97
CA GLY A 25 -17.12 -6.97 9.09
C GLY A 25 -17.48 -5.71 8.27
N ALA A 26 -16.94 -4.53 8.57
CA ALA A 26 -17.23 -3.30 7.83
C ALA A 26 -16.27 -3.12 6.66
N ILE A 27 -16.82 -2.98 5.44
CA ILE A 27 -16.06 -2.77 4.20
C ILE A 27 -15.04 -1.62 4.37
N SER A 28 -13.77 -1.86 4.02
CA SER A 28 -12.71 -0.83 4.09
C SER A 28 -13.05 0.39 3.23
N ASN A 29 -12.58 1.58 3.62
CA ASN A 29 -12.75 2.83 2.86
C ASN A 29 -12.26 2.68 1.41
N ALA A 30 -11.14 1.99 1.21
CA ALA A 30 -10.59 1.70 -0.13
C ALA A 30 -11.47 0.73 -0.94
N GLN A 31 -12.25 -0.11 -0.27
CA GLN A 31 -13.18 -1.03 -0.92
C GLN A 31 -14.50 -0.35 -1.24
N ALA A 32 -15.01 0.52 -0.36
CA ALA A 32 -16.16 1.37 -0.62
C ALA A 32 -15.98 2.23 -1.88
N VAL A 33 -14.82 2.89 -2.03
CA VAL A 33 -14.49 3.68 -3.23
C VAL A 33 -14.34 2.80 -4.48
N ARG A 34 -13.86 1.56 -4.35
CA ARG A 34 -13.79 0.62 -5.48
C ARG A 34 -15.17 0.17 -5.95
N ASN A 35 -16.08 -0.06 -5.01
CA ASN A 35 -17.47 -0.42 -5.33
C ASN A 35 -18.18 0.74 -6.03
N ALA A 36 -18.02 1.97 -5.53
CA ALA A 36 -18.55 3.16 -6.19
C ALA A 36 -18.10 3.28 -7.65
N LEU A 37 -16.80 3.05 -7.91
CA LEU A 37 -16.26 3.06 -9.28
C LEU A 37 -16.81 1.90 -10.13
N ALA A 38 -17.07 0.74 -9.53
CA ALA A 38 -17.67 -0.39 -10.23
C ALA A 38 -19.13 -0.14 -10.63
N GLU A 39 -19.85 0.67 -9.85
CA GLU A 39 -21.21 1.13 -10.18
C GLU A 39 -21.25 2.29 -11.19
N GLY A 40 -20.07 2.81 -11.59
CA GLY A 40 -19.94 3.86 -12.59
C GLY A 40 -19.87 5.27 -12.02
N HIS A 41 -19.77 5.44 -10.70
CA HIS A 41 -19.52 6.74 -10.08
C HIS A 41 -18.08 7.17 -10.28
N ASP A 42 -17.85 8.07 -11.23
CA ASP A 42 -16.51 8.58 -11.54
C ASP A 42 -16.18 9.88 -10.80
N ASP A 43 -17.16 10.73 -10.51
CA ASP A 43 -16.87 12.02 -9.88
C ASP A 43 -16.68 11.90 -8.36
N ILE A 44 -15.76 12.71 -7.81
CA ILE A 44 -15.43 12.66 -6.37
C ILE A 44 -16.68 12.90 -5.51
N SER A 45 -17.55 13.84 -5.91
CA SER A 45 -18.80 14.12 -5.19
C SER A 45 -19.78 12.95 -5.27
N SER A 46 -19.91 12.31 -6.44
CA SER A 46 -20.78 11.14 -6.59
C SER A 46 -20.31 9.94 -5.78
N ILE A 47 -18.99 9.75 -5.67
CA ILE A 47 -18.40 8.70 -4.83
C ILE A 47 -18.63 8.99 -3.35
N ASP A 48 -18.51 10.25 -2.93
CA ASP A 48 -18.75 10.65 -1.54
C ASP A 48 -20.21 10.43 -1.13
N GLU A 49 -21.16 10.86 -1.97
CA GLU A 49 -22.59 10.61 -1.76
C GLU A 49 -22.89 9.11 -1.68
N PHE A 50 -22.38 8.33 -2.63
CA PHE A 50 -22.58 6.88 -2.66
C PHE A 50 -22.03 6.18 -1.41
N VAL A 51 -20.82 6.53 -0.97
CA VAL A 51 -20.21 5.92 0.21
C VAL A 51 -20.95 6.31 1.48
N ARG A 52 -21.52 7.52 1.52
CA ARG A 52 -22.34 7.98 2.64
C ARG A 52 -23.70 7.27 2.68
N THR A 53 -24.35 7.06 1.55
CA THR A 53 -25.66 6.39 1.48
C THR A 53 -25.57 4.90 1.73
N GLU A 54 -24.62 4.20 1.10
CA GLU A 54 -24.51 2.74 1.16
C GLU A 54 -23.76 2.25 2.40
N TYR A 55 -22.71 2.98 2.81
CA TYR A 55 -21.82 2.52 3.86
C TYR A 55 -21.86 3.40 5.12
N GLY A 56 -22.56 4.53 5.10
CA GLY A 56 -22.63 5.44 6.24
C GLY A 56 -21.28 6.04 6.61
N LYS A 57 -20.34 6.12 5.66
CA LYS A 57 -18.97 6.58 5.90
C LYS A 57 -18.71 7.91 5.21
N GLU A 58 -17.97 8.77 5.88
CA GLU A 58 -17.46 10.01 5.31
C GLU A 58 -15.98 9.83 5.04
N ILE A 59 -15.59 9.91 3.77
CA ILE A 59 -14.19 9.78 3.34
C ILE A 59 -13.71 11.14 2.86
N PRO A 60 -12.56 11.66 3.34
CA PRO A 60 -12.01 12.91 2.84
C PRO A 60 -11.80 12.88 1.33
N ARG A 61 -12.15 13.97 0.62
CA ARG A 61 -12.02 14.09 -0.85
C ARG A 61 -10.61 13.75 -1.37
N GLN A 62 -9.58 14.07 -0.59
CA GLN A 62 -8.19 13.73 -0.91
C GLN A 62 -7.95 12.21 -0.94
N GLN A 63 -8.53 11.47 0.00
CA GLN A 63 -8.44 10.01 0.05
C GLN A 63 -9.22 9.35 -1.09
N ILE A 64 -10.41 9.85 -1.43
CA ILE A 64 -11.19 9.37 -2.59
C ILE A 64 -10.36 9.48 -3.87
N SER A 65 -9.73 10.63 -4.10
CA SER A 65 -8.84 10.86 -5.26
C SER A 65 -7.67 9.88 -5.30
N ALA A 66 -7.02 9.65 -4.15
CA ALA A 66 -5.93 8.70 -4.04
C ALA A 66 -6.38 7.26 -4.35
N TYR A 67 -7.46 6.80 -3.75
CA TYR A 67 -8.00 5.46 -3.99
C TYR A 67 -8.46 5.29 -5.44
N LYS A 68 -9.15 6.28 -6.02
CA LYS A 68 -9.53 6.28 -7.43
C LYS A 68 -8.31 6.14 -8.35
N SER A 69 -7.27 6.95 -8.13
CA SER A 69 -6.03 6.86 -8.93
C SER A 69 -5.35 5.51 -8.77
N GLN A 70 -5.34 4.92 -7.57
CA GLN A 70 -4.75 3.60 -7.33
C GLN A 70 -5.57 2.49 -8.00
N THR A 71 -6.90 2.56 -7.95
CA THR A 71 -7.80 1.60 -8.61
C THR A 71 -7.61 1.63 -10.13
N ARG A 72 -7.52 2.81 -10.75
CA ARG A 72 -7.25 2.94 -12.18
C ARG A 72 -5.90 2.36 -12.60
N ARG A 73 -4.85 2.59 -11.81
CA ARG A 73 -3.52 1.98 -12.04
C ARG A 73 -3.58 0.45 -11.95
N LYS A 74 -4.34 -0.10 -11.00
CA LYS A 74 -4.52 -1.57 -10.85
C LYS A 74 -5.35 -2.16 -11.98
N ALA A 75 -6.32 -1.41 -12.52
CA ALA A 75 -7.13 -1.80 -13.67
C ALA A 75 -6.35 -1.79 -15.01
N GLY A 76 -5.03 -1.57 -14.98
CA GLY A 76 -4.21 -1.53 -16.18
C GLY A 76 -4.30 -0.21 -16.96
N GLU A 77 -4.96 0.81 -16.42
CA GLU A 77 -4.97 2.13 -17.03
C GLU A 77 -3.56 2.73 -16.88
N ALA A 78 -2.85 2.81 -18.00
CA ALA A 78 -1.46 3.24 -18.04
C ALA A 78 -1.31 4.60 -17.33
N PRO A 79 -0.32 4.77 -16.43
CA PRO A 79 -0.11 6.03 -15.76
C PRO A 79 0.10 7.13 -16.80
N ARG A 80 -0.72 8.18 -16.75
CA ARG A 80 -0.56 9.35 -17.64
C ARG A 80 0.90 9.82 -17.52
N ARG A 81 1.56 9.70 -18.67
CA ARG A 81 2.99 9.87 -18.92
C ARG A 81 3.43 11.26 -18.45
N GLY A 82 4.12 11.32 -17.31
CA GLY A 82 4.59 12.59 -16.74
C GLY A 82 5.75 12.44 -15.75
N ARG A 83 5.81 11.33 -15.02
CA ARG A 83 6.99 11.02 -14.19
C ARG A 83 7.84 9.99 -14.92
N ARG A 84 8.88 10.47 -15.64
CA ARG A 84 9.97 9.59 -16.06
C ARG A 84 10.52 8.94 -14.78
N PRO A 85 10.51 7.61 -14.63
CA PRO A 85 11.34 6.99 -13.62
C PRO A 85 12.76 7.46 -13.91
N ARG A 86 13.46 8.00 -12.89
CA ARG A 86 14.91 8.21 -13.02
C ARG A 86 15.46 6.85 -13.43
N ALA A 87 16.04 6.78 -14.63
CA ALA A 87 16.65 5.57 -15.14
C ALA A 87 17.50 5.00 -14.01
N ALA A 88 17.23 3.75 -13.65
CA ALA A 88 18.13 3.02 -12.79
C ALA A 88 19.50 3.14 -13.43
N VAL A 89 20.45 3.74 -12.70
CA VAL A 89 21.84 3.84 -13.12
C VAL A 89 22.28 2.40 -13.41
N GLU A 90 22.58 2.10 -14.67
CA GLU A 90 23.20 0.83 -15.09
C GLU A 90 24.47 0.64 -14.26
N GLY A 91 24.38 -0.20 -13.23
CA GLY A 91 25.47 -0.42 -12.28
C GLY A 91 25.04 -0.53 -10.82
N TYR A 92 23.87 0.01 -10.45
CA TYR A 92 23.29 -0.30 -9.13
C TYR A 92 22.32 -1.47 -9.26
N LEU A 93 22.83 -2.68 -9.01
CA LEU A 93 22.02 -3.79 -8.50
C LEU A 93 21.40 -3.29 -7.19
N ALA A 94 20.18 -2.78 -7.26
CA ALA A 94 19.39 -2.53 -6.06
C ALA A 94 19.39 -3.83 -5.25
N PRO A 95 19.76 -3.81 -3.95
CA PRO A 95 19.68 -4.99 -3.12
C PRO A 95 18.28 -5.56 -3.24
N PRO A 96 18.13 -6.89 -3.44
CA PRO A 96 16.81 -7.50 -3.52
C PRO A 96 16.02 -7.07 -2.28
N ARG A 97 14.84 -6.53 -2.50
CA ARG A 97 13.92 -6.23 -1.40
C ARG A 97 13.55 -7.57 -0.78
N ILE A 98 14.15 -7.89 0.36
CA ILE A 98 13.76 -9.03 1.18
C ILE A 98 12.40 -8.66 1.77
N SER A 99 11.32 -8.99 1.08
CA SER A 99 10.01 -9.04 1.71
C SER A 99 10.05 -10.13 2.77
N PRO A 100 9.47 -9.93 3.97
CA PRO A 100 9.33 -11.01 4.92
C PRO A 100 8.54 -12.12 4.23
N ALA A 101 9.22 -13.24 3.98
CA ALA A 101 8.65 -14.45 3.41
C ALA A 101 7.41 -14.81 4.22
N GLY A 102 6.23 -14.68 3.61
CA GLY A 102 5.02 -15.26 4.19
C GLY A 102 5.23 -16.77 4.35
N GLU A 103 4.54 -17.39 5.29
CA GLU A 103 4.73 -18.79 5.68
C GLU A 103 4.75 -19.80 4.49
N GLY A 104 4.04 -19.49 3.39
CA GLY A 104 4.09 -20.27 2.15
C GLY A 104 5.43 -20.22 1.40
N ASP A 105 6.12 -19.08 1.44
CA ASP A 105 7.42 -18.86 0.78
C ASP A 105 8.55 -19.59 1.53
N LEU A 106 8.38 -19.81 2.84
CA LEU A 106 9.29 -20.58 3.67
C LEU A 106 9.23 -22.08 3.35
N ILE A 107 8.03 -22.62 3.09
CA ILE A 107 7.85 -24.02 2.68
C ILE A 107 8.44 -24.26 1.29
N ASP A 108 8.26 -23.33 0.36
CA ASP A 108 8.85 -23.44 -0.98
C ASP A 108 10.37 -23.27 -0.95
N ALA A 109 10.90 -22.41 -0.09
CA ALA A 109 12.34 -22.32 0.19
C ALA A 109 12.90 -23.64 0.76
N LEU A 110 12.20 -24.29 1.70
CA LEU A 110 12.58 -25.60 2.23
C LEU A 110 12.54 -26.70 1.15
N ARG A 111 11.60 -26.64 0.20
CA ARG A 111 11.56 -27.55 -0.95
C ARG A 111 12.72 -27.32 -1.92
N ALA A 112 13.14 -26.07 -2.11
CA ALA A 112 14.27 -25.71 -2.96
C ALA A 112 15.62 -26.21 -2.41
N LEU A 113 15.71 -26.56 -1.13
CA LEU A 113 16.91 -27.15 -0.52
C LEU A 113 17.10 -28.65 -0.84
N LYS A 114 16.07 -29.35 -1.32
CA LYS A 114 16.13 -30.79 -1.67
C LYS A 114 17.30 -31.17 -2.60
N PRO A 115 17.56 -30.49 -3.73
CA PRO A 115 18.70 -30.81 -4.58
C PRO A 115 20.06 -30.55 -3.89
N LEU A 116 20.12 -29.62 -2.93
CA LEU A 116 21.34 -29.32 -2.18
C LEU A 116 21.64 -30.45 -1.20
N VAL A 117 20.62 -30.92 -0.49
CA VAL A 117 20.71 -32.09 0.41
C VAL A 117 21.10 -33.35 -0.37
N ALA A 118 20.58 -33.53 -1.58
CA ALA A 118 20.93 -34.67 -2.43
C ALA A 118 22.41 -34.68 -2.87
N LYS A 119 23.02 -33.50 -3.05
CA LYS A 119 24.43 -33.36 -3.45
C LYS A 119 25.41 -33.41 -2.29
N VAL A 120 25.06 -32.78 -1.17
CA VAL A 120 25.96 -32.58 -0.02
C VAL A 120 25.78 -33.68 1.04
N GLY A 121 24.61 -34.33 1.06
CA GLY A 121 24.24 -35.36 2.03
C GLY A 121 23.65 -34.75 3.31
N VAL A 122 22.68 -35.46 3.90
CA VAL A 122 21.91 -34.99 5.06
C VAL A 122 22.81 -34.70 6.27
N GLU A 123 23.84 -35.51 6.50
CA GLU A 123 24.73 -35.36 7.66
C GLU A 123 25.59 -34.10 7.59
N ASN A 124 26.01 -33.68 6.40
CA ASN A 124 26.78 -32.45 6.23
C ASN A 124 25.89 -31.22 6.37
N VAL A 125 24.61 -31.30 5.98
CA VAL A 125 23.64 -30.22 6.18
C VAL A 125 23.30 -30.04 7.67
N LYS A 126 23.21 -31.13 8.44
CA LYS A 126 23.06 -31.06 9.90
C LYS A 126 24.24 -30.34 10.57
N LYS A 127 25.47 -30.69 10.21
CA LYS A 127 26.67 -30.01 10.74
C LYS A 127 26.70 -28.51 10.40
N LEU A 128 26.26 -28.13 9.20
CA LEU A 128 26.15 -26.72 8.82
C LEU A 128 25.09 -25.98 9.66
N ALA A 129 23.95 -26.61 9.93
CA ALA A 129 22.93 -26.03 10.80
C ALA A 129 23.43 -25.87 12.23
N GLU A 130 24.20 -26.83 12.75
CA GLU A 130 24.80 -26.77 14.09
C GLU A 130 25.86 -25.67 14.22
N LEU A 131 26.58 -25.34 13.13
CA LEU A 131 27.53 -24.23 13.09
C LEU A 131 26.87 -22.84 12.97
N LEU A 132 25.65 -22.76 12.46
CA LEU A 132 24.90 -21.51 12.25
C LEU A 132 23.85 -21.23 13.35
N SER A 133 23.67 -22.19 14.27
CA SER A 133 22.89 -22.06 15.50
C SER A 133 23.65 -21.29 16.58
#